data_AF-A0A2N1TRG4-F1
#
_entry.id   AF-A0A2N1TRG4-F1
#
_cell.length_a   1.000
_cell.length_b   1.000
_cell.length_c   1.000
_cell.angle_alpha   90.00
_cell.angle_beta   90.00
_cell.angle_gamma   90.00
#
_symmetry.space_group_name_H-M   'P 1'
#
loop_
_entity.id
_entity.type
_entity.pdbx_description
1 polymer ?
#
loop_
_entity_poly.entity_id
_entity_poly.type
_entity_poly.pdbx_seq_one_letter_code
_entity_poly.pdbx_strand_id
1 'polypeptide(L)' 'MGNHRKSKIKKKRKSGFLARMRTPGGKKTIKRRRRAGRSLKTR' A
#
# COMPACT_ATOMS: atom_id res chain seq x y z
N MET A 1 -6.72 -19.44 -12.21
CA MET A 1 -6.47 -18.07 -11.69
C MET A 1 -5.14 -17.59 -12.25
N GLY A 2 -5.17 -16.97 -13.44
CA GLY A 2 -3.98 -16.82 -14.30
C GLY A 2 -2.84 -16.00 -13.71
N ASN A 3 -1.61 -16.38 -14.08
CA ASN A 3 -0.37 -15.71 -13.66
C ASN A 3 -0.33 -14.26 -14.16
N HIS A 4 -0.87 -13.35 -13.36
CA HIS A 4 -0.77 -11.91 -13.61
C HIS A 4 0.71 -11.50 -13.56
N ARG A 5 1.27 -11.01 -14.68
CA ARG A 5 2.67 -10.55 -14.73
C ARG A 5 2.92 -9.51 -13.62
N LYS A 6 3.70 -9.88 -12.59
CA LYS A 6 3.92 -9.05 -11.40
C LYS A 6 4.98 -7.99 -11.67
N SER A 7 4.57 -6.79 -12.10
CA SER A 7 5.48 -5.64 -12.15
C SER A 7 5.66 -5.01 -10.77
N LYS A 8 6.88 -5.10 -10.21
CA LYS A 8 7.24 -4.49 -8.93
C LYS A 8 7.09 -2.96 -8.95
N ILE A 9 7.43 -2.34 -10.08
CA ILE A 9 7.31 -0.88 -10.28
C ILE A 9 5.84 -0.46 -10.23
N LYS A 10 4.97 -1.14 -10.98
CA LYS A 10 3.53 -0.85 -10.97
C LYS A 10 2.92 -1.05 -9.58
N LYS A 11 3.37 -2.07 -8.83
CA LYS A 11 2.93 -2.30 -7.45
C LYS A 11 3.28 -1.11 -6.53
N LYS A 12 4.53 -0.64 -6.58
CA LYS A 12 4.99 0.51 -5.78
C LYS A 12 4.23 1.79 -6.12
N ARG A 13 4.05 2.10 -7.42
CA ARG A 13 3.30 3.28 -7.88
C ARG A 13 1.82 3.26 -7.49
N LYS A 14 1.16 2.10 -7.57
CA LYS A 14 -0.27 1.99 -7.25
C LYS A 14 -0.56 1.86 -5.75
N SER A 15 0.26 1.13 -5.00
CA SER A 15 -0.08 0.68 -3.64
C SER A 15 0.98 0.97 -2.57
N GLY A 16 2.13 1.53 -2.96
CA GLY A 16 3.22 1.84 -2.05
C GLY A 16 2.88 2.92 -1.03
N PHE A 17 3.77 3.09 -0.05
CA PHE A 17 3.58 4.04 1.05
C PHE A 17 3.33 5.47 0.57
N LEU A 18 4.18 5.98 -0.34
CA LEU A 18 4.04 7.33 -0.88
C LEU A 18 2.71 7.53 -1.62
N ALA A 19 2.25 6.53 -2.37
CA ALA A 19 0.95 6.56 -3.03
C ALA A 19 -0.23 6.66 -2.03
N ARG A 20 -0.10 6.02 -0.86
CA ARG A 20 -1.09 6.14 0.23
C ARG A 20 -1.01 7.48 0.96
N MET A 21 0.18 8.07 1.08
CA MET A 21 0.33 9.36 1.76
C MET A 21 -0.16 10.55 0.93
N ARG A 22 -0.18 10.42 -0.41
CA ARG A 22 -0.65 11.46 -1.34
C ARG A 22 -2.12 11.85 -1.15
N THR A 23 -2.99 10.92 -0.73
CA THR A 23 -4.44 11.18 -0.63
C THR A 23 -4.96 11.12 0.81
N PRO A 24 -5.99 11.90 1.17
CA PRO A 24 -6.63 11.80 2.48
C PRO A 24 -7.15 10.39 2.81
N GLY A 25 -7.75 9.70 1.84
CA GLY A 25 -8.25 8.33 2.02
C GLY A 25 -7.13 7.30 2.24
N GLY A 26 -5.99 7.47 1.58
CA GLY A 26 -4.82 6.64 1.82
C GLY A 26 -4.24 6.85 3.22
N LYS A 27 -4.16 8.10 3.69
CA LYS A 27 -3.78 8.43 5.08
C LYS A 27 -4.71 7.77 6.11
N LYS A 28 -6.03 7.82 5.89
CA LYS A 28 -7.02 7.12 6.75
C LYS A 28 -6.78 5.61 6.78
N THR A 29 -6.46 5.02 5.63
CA THR A 29 -6.16 3.58 5.53
C THR A 29 -4.92 3.19 6.34
N ILE A 30 -3.84 3.96 6.25
CA ILE A 30 -2.63 3.73 7.04
C ILE A 30 -2.92 3.89 8.54
N LYS A 31 -3.65 4.94 8.94
CA LYS A 31 -4.07 5.16 10.33
C LYS A 31 -4.86 3.96 10.88
N ARG A 32 -5.82 3.43 10.12
CA ARG A 32 -6.59 2.23 10.51
C ARG A 32 -5.68 1.00 10.67
N ARG A 33 -4.75 0.78 9.74
CA ARG A 33 -3.80 -0.35 9.83
C ARG A 33 -2.87 -0.25 11.04
N ARG A 34 -2.39 0.96 11.35
CA ARG A 34 -1.57 1.24 12.54
C ARG A 34 -2.36 0.97 13.83
N ARG A 35 -3.61 1.44 13.92
CA ARG A 35 -4.49 1.17 15.07
C ARG A 35 -4.74 -0.33 15.29
N ALA A 36 -4.86 -1.09 14.20
CA ALA A 36 -5.01 -2.54 14.26
C ALA A 36 -3.69 -3.30 14.54
N GLY A 37 -2.57 -2.61 14.81
CA GLY A 37 -1.27 -3.23 15.08
C GLY A 37 -0.63 -3.93 13.88
N ARG A 38 -1.11 -3.70 12.64
CA ARG A 38 -0.55 -4.37 11.45
C ARG A 38 0.82 -3.81 11.13
N SER A 39 1.87 -4.61 11.29
CA SER A 39 3.20 -4.24 10.82
C SER A 39 3.19 -4.09 9.29
N LEU A 40 3.61 -2.93 8.82
CA LEU A 40 3.79 -2.69 7.39
C LEU A 40 5.21 -3.12 7.05
N LYS A 41 5.37 -4.30 6.46
CA LYS A 41 6.64 -4.67 5.83
C LYS A 41 6.83 -3.79 4.59
N THR A 42 7.42 -2.62 4.78
CA THR A 42 7.83 -1.72 3.70
C THR A 42 9.04 -2.32 2.99
N ARG A 43 8.81 -3.22 2.03
CA ARG A 43 9.82 -3.72 1.08
C ARG A 43 9.38 -3.38 -0.35
#